data_AF-K0ZX75-F1
#
_entry.id   AF-K0ZX75-F1
#
_cell.length_a   1.000
_cell.length_b   1.000
_cell.length_c   1.000
_cell.angle_alpha   90.00
_cell.angle_beta   90.00
_cell.angle_gamma   90.00
#
_symmetry.space_group_name_H-M   'P 1'
#
loop_
_entity.id
_entity.type
_entity.pdbx_description
1 polymer ?
#
loop_
_entity_poly.entity_id
_entity_poly.type
_entity_poly.pdbx_seq_one_letter_code
_entity_poly.pdbx_strand_id
1 'polypeptide(L)'
;MGRIEWENAKTRLDALLVIDEYRTDPNETWLRLIVKTEGSYGVRYLIDNGSGDSLDVMFTDKMILIKGFDHESSLSQFAADEWNQDIIDGFYKGLDVKYQNLYSEEQKDETTFFIWYDGQEHQNTYQEQDGGEWLLSYFFDSFEKFHEFVTDYYSITVDEDLLRKLYNQGQLSEVELEQLIRTS
;
A
#
# COMPACT_ATOMS: atom_id res chain seq x y z
N MET A 1 -12.18 10.23 -3.50
CA MET A 1 -11.22 9.11 -3.55
C MET A 1 -11.55 8.18 -4.69
N GLY A 2 -10.52 7.62 -5.33
CA GLY A 2 -10.66 6.45 -6.19
C GLY A 2 -11.05 5.24 -5.34
N ARG A 3 -12.00 4.44 -5.80
CA ARG A 3 -12.48 3.26 -5.08
C ARG A 3 -11.44 2.14 -5.21
N ILE A 4 -11.08 1.48 -4.11
CA ILE A 4 -10.25 0.28 -4.19
C ILE A 4 -11.04 -0.78 -4.98
N GLU A 5 -10.46 -1.26 -6.08
CA GLU A 5 -11.00 -2.42 -6.77
C GLU A 5 -10.47 -3.68 -6.08
N TRP A 6 -11.18 -4.10 -5.04
CA TRP A 6 -10.77 -5.17 -4.13
C TRP A 6 -10.34 -6.47 -4.83
N GLU A 7 -11.00 -6.81 -5.94
CA GLU A 7 -10.67 -7.97 -6.79
C GLU A 7 -9.32 -7.86 -7.52
N ASN A 8 -8.87 -6.62 -7.81
CA ASN A 8 -7.63 -6.33 -8.52
C ASN A 8 -6.52 -5.85 -7.58
N ALA A 9 -6.83 -5.53 -6.32
CA ALA A 9 -5.92 -4.92 -5.36
C ALA A 9 -4.58 -5.66 -5.25
N LYS A 10 -4.61 -6.99 -5.08
CA LYS A 10 -3.39 -7.79 -4.98
C LYS A 10 -2.59 -7.78 -6.28
N THR A 11 -3.26 -7.95 -7.42
CA THR A 11 -2.64 -7.94 -8.76
C THR A 11 -1.89 -6.64 -9.01
N ARG A 12 -2.46 -5.50 -8.60
CA ARG A 12 -1.85 -4.17 -8.78
C ARG A 12 -0.66 -3.94 -7.85
N LEU A 13 -0.72 -4.45 -6.63
CA LEU A 13 0.44 -4.42 -5.72
C LEU A 13 1.56 -5.34 -6.20
N ASP A 14 1.23 -6.52 -6.76
CA ASP A 14 2.22 -7.37 -7.42
C ASP A 14 2.84 -6.66 -8.64
N ALA A 15 2.05 -5.93 -9.43
CA ALA A 15 2.55 -5.13 -10.55
C ALA A 15 3.54 -4.03 -10.10
N LEU A 16 3.20 -3.29 -9.03
CA LEU A 16 4.08 -2.28 -8.44
C LEU A 16 5.37 -2.93 -7.91
N LEU A 17 5.25 -4.06 -7.22
CA LEU A 17 6.39 -4.82 -6.69
C LEU A 17 7.35 -5.23 -7.80
N VAL A 18 6.86 -5.79 -8.92
CA VAL A 18 7.72 -6.21 -10.03
C VAL A 18 8.52 -5.04 -10.61
N ILE A 19 7.90 -3.87 -10.78
CA ILE A 19 8.61 -2.68 -11.25
C ILE A 19 9.64 -2.21 -10.23
N ASP A 20 9.24 -2.05 -8.96
CA ASP A 20 10.16 -1.62 -7.90
C ASP A 20 11.35 -2.58 -7.83
N GLU A 21 11.08 -3.89 -7.79
CA GLU A 21 12.07 -4.97 -7.77
C GLU A 21 13.11 -4.87 -8.88
N TYR A 22 12.64 -4.57 -10.09
CA TYR A 22 13.46 -4.42 -11.28
C TYR A 22 14.25 -3.10 -11.33
N ARG A 23 13.74 -2.04 -10.68
CA ARG A 23 14.34 -0.70 -10.75
C ARG A 23 15.32 -0.40 -9.63
N THR A 24 15.09 -0.90 -8.42
CA THR A 24 16.02 -0.68 -7.30
C THR A 24 17.16 -1.71 -7.35
N ASP A 25 18.37 -1.25 -7.07
CA ASP A 25 19.54 -2.13 -6.96
C ASP A 25 19.26 -3.22 -5.91
N PRO A 26 19.49 -4.50 -6.20
CA PRO A 26 19.27 -5.59 -5.25
C PRO A 26 20.14 -5.48 -3.98
N ASN A 27 21.19 -4.66 -3.97
CA ASN A 27 22.01 -4.36 -2.81
C ASN A 27 21.54 -3.13 -2.02
N GLU A 28 20.61 -2.34 -2.57
CA GLU A 28 20.05 -1.12 -1.97
C GLU A 28 18.59 -1.33 -1.58
N THR A 29 18.27 -2.47 -0.95
CA THR A 29 16.89 -2.83 -0.61
C THR A 29 16.21 -1.85 0.35
N TRP A 30 16.97 -1.00 1.05
CA TRP A 30 16.44 0.08 1.88
C TRP A 30 15.83 1.25 1.05
N LEU A 31 16.02 1.26 -0.26
CA LEU A 31 15.41 2.22 -1.20
C LEU A 31 14.14 1.65 -1.87
N ARG A 32 13.71 0.43 -1.53
CA ARG A 32 12.50 -0.17 -2.08
C ARG A 32 11.29 0.64 -1.65
N LEU A 33 10.44 1.00 -2.61
CA LEU A 33 9.14 1.59 -2.32
C LEU A 33 8.20 0.56 -1.70
N ILE A 34 8.26 -0.69 -2.17
CA ILE A 34 7.34 -1.74 -1.75
C ILE A 34 8.08 -3.03 -1.41
N VAL A 35 7.70 -3.63 -0.29
CA VAL A 35 8.25 -4.92 0.16
C VAL A 35 7.10 -5.89 0.37
N LYS A 36 7.24 -7.10 -0.18
CA LYS A 36 6.32 -8.21 0.03
C LYS A 36 6.91 -9.23 1.00
N THR A 37 6.11 -9.64 1.97
CA THR A 37 6.45 -10.72 2.89
C THR A 37 5.34 -11.77 2.93
N GLU A 38 5.74 -13.03 3.05
CA GLU A 38 4.81 -14.15 3.24
C GLU A 38 4.93 -14.64 4.68
N GLY A 39 3.78 -14.75 5.35
CA GLY A 39 3.71 -15.16 6.74
C GLY A 39 2.59 -16.17 6.97
N SER A 40 2.46 -16.63 8.22
CA SER A 40 1.44 -17.61 8.61
C SER A 40 0.00 -17.13 8.40
N TYR A 41 -0.23 -15.81 8.36
CA TYR A 41 -1.55 -15.20 8.20
C TYR A 41 -1.86 -14.80 6.76
N GLY A 42 -0.91 -14.94 5.83
CA GLY A 42 -1.08 -14.58 4.42
C GLY A 42 0.07 -13.75 3.86
N VAL A 43 -0.25 -12.91 2.89
CA VAL A 43 0.72 -12.06 2.18
C VAL A 43 0.57 -10.62 2.67
N ARG A 44 1.69 -9.97 3.00
CA ARG A 44 1.72 -8.57 3.44
C ARG A 44 2.58 -7.75 2.48
N TYR A 45 2.07 -6.61 2.07
CA TYR A 45 2.78 -5.59 1.32
C TYR A 45 2.96 -4.38 2.23
N LEU A 46 4.19 -3.90 2.36
CA LEU A 46 4.51 -2.63 3.01
C LEU A 46 4.99 -1.67 1.93
N ILE A 47 4.30 -0.55 1.78
CA ILE A 47 4.73 0.58 0.96
C ILE A 47 5.27 1.64 1.91
N ASP A 48 6.47 2.14 1.66
CA ASP A 48 7.12 3.20 2.41
C ASP A 48 7.73 4.19 1.41
N ASN A 49 7.27 5.44 1.42
CA ASN A 49 7.73 6.44 0.46
C ASN A 49 9.06 7.11 0.88
N GLY A 50 9.65 6.70 2.01
CA GLY A 50 10.90 7.24 2.56
C GLY A 50 10.78 8.68 3.07
N SER A 51 9.57 9.24 3.07
CA SER A 51 9.26 10.62 3.48
C SER A 51 8.37 10.67 4.72
N GLY A 52 8.16 9.53 5.39
CA GLY A 52 7.38 9.41 6.61
C GLY A 52 6.00 8.78 6.43
N ASP A 53 5.56 8.50 5.19
CA ASP A 53 4.27 7.89 4.94
C ASP A 53 4.38 6.41 4.58
N SER A 54 3.47 5.61 5.11
CA SER A 54 3.43 4.18 4.85
C SER A 54 2.02 3.62 4.67
N LEU A 55 1.93 2.59 3.83
CA LEU A 55 0.72 1.80 3.63
C LEU A 55 1.03 0.33 3.84
N ASP A 56 0.39 -0.27 4.84
CA ASP A 56 0.50 -1.69 5.16
C ASP A 56 -0.75 -2.43 4.73
N VAL A 57 -0.61 -3.37 3.80
CA VAL A 57 -1.71 -4.14 3.21
C VAL A 57 -1.51 -5.62 3.45
N MET A 58 -2.40 -6.25 4.21
CA MET A 58 -2.36 -7.68 4.49
C MET A 58 -3.53 -8.41 3.85
N PHE A 59 -3.23 -9.35 2.96
CA PHE A 59 -4.19 -10.30 2.39
C PHE A 59 -4.20 -11.56 3.23
N THR A 60 -5.26 -11.75 4.01
CA THR A 60 -5.47 -12.97 4.82
C THR A 60 -6.40 -13.93 4.10
N ASP A 61 -6.65 -15.09 4.71
CA ASP A 61 -7.63 -16.07 4.22
C ASP A 61 -9.09 -15.63 4.40
N LYS A 62 -9.35 -14.57 5.16
CA LYS A 62 -10.71 -14.10 5.50
C LYS A 62 -11.01 -12.68 5.06
N MET A 63 -10.00 -11.81 5.03
CA MET A 63 -10.17 -10.38 4.76
C MET A 63 -8.88 -9.72 4.30
N ILE A 64 -9.02 -8.51 3.78
CA ILE A 64 -7.90 -7.60 3.52
C ILE A 64 -7.86 -6.58 4.65
N LEU A 65 -6.68 -6.37 5.24
CA LEU A 65 -6.42 -5.33 6.24
C LEU A 65 -5.55 -4.26 5.60
N ILE A 66 -5.90 -3.00 5.81
CA ILE A 66 -5.14 -1.86 5.34
C ILE A 66 -4.94 -0.90 6.51
N LYS A 67 -3.68 -0.64 6.85
CA LYS A 67 -3.29 0.38 7.82
C LYS A 67 -2.48 1.44 7.07
N GLY A 68 -2.92 2.68 7.15
CA GLY A 68 -2.14 3.82 6.63
C GLY A 68 -1.54 4.65 7.74
N PHE A 69 -0.39 5.24 7.44
CA PHE A 69 0.24 6.29 8.21
C PHE A 69 0.61 7.43 7.29
N ASP A 70 -0.04 8.57 7.47
CA ASP A 70 0.32 9.84 6.86
C ASP A 70 0.91 10.72 7.95
N HIS A 71 2.21 11.02 7.86
CA HIS A 71 2.89 11.74 8.93
C HIS A 71 2.44 13.20 9.06
N GLU A 72 1.88 13.78 7.99
CA GLU A 72 1.35 15.15 7.96
C GLU A 72 -0.14 15.20 8.34
N SER A 73 -0.80 14.05 8.43
CA SER A 73 -2.20 13.97 8.83
C SER A 73 -2.40 14.51 10.24
N SER A 74 -3.47 15.31 10.42
CA SER A 74 -3.83 15.83 11.74
C SER A 74 -4.29 14.75 12.73
N LEU A 75 -4.53 13.52 12.24
CA LEU A 75 -4.81 12.36 13.08
C LEU A 75 -3.54 11.66 13.61
N SER A 76 -2.36 12.01 13.10
CA SER A 76 -1.08 11.49 13.59
C SER A 76 -0.86 11.93 15.03
N GLN A 77 -0.77 10.96 15.96
CA GLN A 77 -0.53 11.25 17.37
C GLN A 77 0.89 11.77 17.64
N PHE A 78 1.83 11.56 16.71
CA PHE A 78 3.16 12.14 16.77
C PHE A 78 3.19 13.65 16.49
N ALA A 79 2.17 14.17 15.79
CA ALA A 79 2.00 15.59 15.51
C ALA A 79 1.07 16.30 16.51
N ALA A 80 0.45 15.54 17.43
CA ALA A 80 -0.51 16.08 18.40
C ALA A 80 0.18 16.80 19.58
N ASP A 81 -0.47 17.86 20.09
CA ASP A 81 0.01 18.57 21.30
C ASP A 81 0.01 17.66 22.54
N GLU A 82 -0.99 16.77 22.63
CA GLU A 82 -1.13 15.78 23.69
C GLU A 82 -1.52 14.43 23.07
N TRP A 83 -0.86 13.36 23.53
CA TRP A 83 -1.13 12.00 23.06
C TRP A 83 -2.55 11.55 23.44
N ASN A 84 -3.30 11.05 22.46
CA ASN A 84 -4.65 10.52 22.68
C ASN A 84 -4.81 9.10 22.11
N GLN A 85 -4.66 8.10 22.98
CA GLN A 85 -4.78 6.69 22.63
C GLN A 85 -6.19 6.32 22.11
N ASP A 86 -7.24 7.00 22.58
CA ASP A 86 -8.62 6.69 22.18
C ASP A 86 -8.86 6.91 20.68
N ILE A 87 -8.06 7.78 20.03
CA ILE A 87 -8.11 7.99 18.58
C ILE A 87 -7.60 6.75 17.86
N ILE A 88 -6.41 6.25 18.24
CA ILE A 88 -5.80 5.05 17.65
C ILE A 88 -6.71 3.85 17.87
N ASP A 89 -7.13 3.59 19.11
CA ASP A 89 -8.02 2.48 19.45
C ASP A 89 -9.37 2.58 18.71
N GLY A 90 -9.82 3.80 18.45
CA GLY A 90 -11.01 4.11 17.66
C GLY A 90 -10.95 3.57 16.23
N PHE A 91 -9.79 3.61 15.57
CA PHE A 91 -9.63 3.09 14.19
C PHE A 91 -9.88 1.59 14.11
N TYR A 92 -9.47 0.84 15.13
CA TYR A 92 -9.60 -0.63 15.18
C TYR A 92 -10.95 -1.11 15.73
N LYS A 93 -11.82 -0.20 16.18
CA LYS A 93 -13.08 -0.55 16.83
C LYS A 93 -13.96 -1.42 15.93
N GLY A 94 -14.37 -2.57 16.46
CA GLY A 94 -15.23 -3.53 15.73
C GLY A 94 -14.45 -4.63 15.00
N LEU A 95 -13.14 -4.48 14.78
CA LEU A 95 -12.28 -5.55 14.30
C LEU A 95 -12.04 -6.57 15.43
N ASP A 96 -12.06 -7.86 15.11
CA ASP A 96 -11.71 -8.92 16.08
C ASP A 96 -10.27 -8.72 16.58
N VAL A 97 -10.09 -8.79 17.91
CA VAL A 97 -8.80 -8.60 18.61
C VAL A 97 -7.69 -9.45 18.02
N LYS A 98 -7.98 -10.65 17.51
CA LYS A 98 -6.96 -11.50 16.89
C LYS A 98 -6.31 -10.85 15.65
N TYR A 99 -7.05 -10.03 14.90
CA TYR A 99 -6.53 -9.29 13.75
C TYR A 99 -5.85 -8.00 14.18
N GLN A 100 -6.35 -7.33 15.22
CA GLN A 100 -5.66 -6.17 15.81
C GLN A 100 -4.26 -6.56 16.32
N ASN A 101 -4.13 -7.76 16.89
CA ASN A 101 -2.86 -8.29 17.41
C ASN A 101 -1.86 -8.71 16.31
N LEU A 102 -2.19 -8.53 15.02
CA LEU A 102 -1.23 -8.67 13.92
C LEU A 102 -0.28 -7.47 13.84
N TYR A 103 -0.61 -6.37 14.54
CA TYR A 103 0.17 -5.16 14.66
C TYR A 103 0.72 -5.04 16.08
N SER A 104 2.00 -4.71 16.22
CA SER A 104 2.57 -4.31 17.51
C SER A 104 1.97 -2.98 17.97
N GLU A 105 2.13 -2.63 19.25
CA GLU A 105 1.68 -1.33 19.76
C GLU A 105 2.37 -0.16 19.02
N GLU A 106 3.68 -0.26 18.78
CA GLU A 106 4.43 0.73 17.97
C GLU A 106 3.87 0.88 16.54
N GLN A 107 3.44 -0.23 15.91
CA GLN A 107 2.79 -0.16 14.61
C GLN A 107 1.41 0.51 14.72
N LYS A 108 0.64 0.26 15.78
CA LYS A 108 -0.66 0.91 15.96
C LYS A 108 -0.51 2.40 16.23
N ASP A 109 0.53 2.81 16.96
CA ASP A 109 0.89 4.21 17.20
C ASP A 109 1.07 4.99 15.90
N GLU A 110 1.60 4.34 14.87
CA GLU A 110 1.71 4.86 13.51
C GLU A 110 0.42 4.65 12.69
N THR A 111 -0.78 4.89 13.23
CA THR A 111 -2.03 4.73 12.48
C THR A 111 -2.76 6.05 12.35
N THR A 112 -3.02 6.47 11.12
CA THR A 112 -3.89 7.61 10.82
C THR A 112 -5.20 7.19 10.17
N PHE A 113 -5.24 6.01 9.55
CA PHE A 113 -6.49 5.32 9.19
C PHE A 113 -6.32 3.80 9.17
N PHE A 114 -7.43 3.08 9.36
CA PHE A 114 -7.47 1.64 9.25
C PHE A 114 -8.75 1.19 8.53
N ILE A 115 -8.60 0.32 7.53
CA ILE A 115 -9.68 -0.25 6.72
C ILE A 115 -9.57 -1.77 6.79
N TRP A 116 -10.71 -2.46 6.88
CA TRP A 116 -10.75 -3.89 6.58
C TRP A 116 -11.87 -4.21 5.59
N TYR A 117 -11.62 -5.21 4.75
CA TYR A 117 -12.55 -5.69 3.74
C TYR A 117 -12.77 -7.19 3.86
N ASP A 118 -13.97 -7.59 4.27
CA ASP A 118 -14.42 -8.98 4.43
C ASP A 118 -15.53 -9.37 3.43
N GLY A 119 -15.62 -8.62 2.32
CA GLY A 119 -16.77 -8.59 1.41
C GLY A 119 -17.57 -7.29 1.53
N GLN A 120 -17.45 -6.61 2.67
CA GLN A 120 -17.87 -5.23 2.88
C GLN A 120 -16.65 -4.41 3.34
N GLU A 121 -16.58 -3.16 2.91
CA GLU A 121 -15.57 -2.21 3.37
C GLU A 121 -16.01 -1.60 4.71
N HIS A 122 -15.09 -1.58 5.67
CA HIS A 122 -15.29 -1.00 6.99
C HIS A 122 -14.15 -0.06 7.31
N GLN A 123 -14.50 1.12 7.83
CA GLN A 123 -13.55 2.13 8.26
C GLN A 123 -14.20 2.95 9.37
N ASN A 124 -13.45 3.20 10.44
CA ASN A 124 -13.84 4.16 11.47
C ASN A 124 -13.17 5.49 11.17
N THR A 125 -13.93 6.59 11.23
CA THR A 125 -13.40 7.95 11.09
C THR A 125 -13.38 8.65 12.44
N TYR A 126 -12.49 9.63 12.60
CA TYR A 126 -12.46 10.52 13.75
C TYR A 126 -12.72 11.95 13.27
N GLN A 127 -13.76 12.60 13.82
CA GLN A 127 -14.18 13.95 13.42
C GLN A 127 -14.37 14.12 11.89
N GLU A 128 -14.92 13.09 11.22
CA GLU A 128 -15.16 13.06 9.76
C GLU A 128 -13.89 13.15 8.89
N GLN A 129 -12.69 12.99 9.47
CA GLN A 129 -11.44 12.95 8.73
C GLN A 129 -11.17 11.56 8.15
N ASP A 130 -10.61 11.53 6.93
CA ASP A 130 -10.24 10.30 6.21
C ASP A 130 -8.90 9.70 6.68
N GLY A 131 -8.03 10.54 7.27
CA GLY A 131 -6.78 10.13 7.89
C GLY A 131 -5.61 9.93 6.93
N GLY A 132 -5.67 10.42 5.69
CA GLY A 132 -4.58 10.26 4.72
C GLY A 132 -4.84 9.18 3.67
N GLU A 133 -6.12 8.97 3.32
CA GLU A 133 -6.54 8.01 2.29
C GLU A 133 -5.97 8.29 0.88
N TRP A 134 -5.26 9.40 0.67
CA TRP A 134 -4.48 9.59 -0.55
C TRP A 134 -3.47 8.46 -0.78
N LEU A 135 -2.99 7.81 0.29
CA LEU A 135 -2.15 6.60 0.23
C LEU A 135 -2.84 5.44 -0.50
N LEU A 136 -4.18 5.40 -0.55
CA LEU A 136 -4.92 4.40 -1.32
C LEU A 136 -4.71 4.57 -2.84
N SER A 137 -4.11 5.67 -3.30
CA SER A 137 -3.71 5.84 -4.71
C SER A 137 -2.72 4.80 -5.21
N TYR A 138 -1.95 4.15 -4.31
CA TYR A 138 -1.07 3.02 -4.65
C TYR A 138 -1.84 1.76 -5.11
N PHE A 139 -3.17 1.70 -4.96
CA PHE A 139 -3.99 0.65 -5.56
C PHE A 139 -4.36 0.92 -7.02
N PHE A 140 -3.94 2.05 -7.60
CA PHE A 140 -4.07 2.42 -9.02
C PHE A 140 -5.39 1.98 -9.66
N ASP A 141 -6.45 2.77 -9.51
CA ASP A 141 -7.78 2.49 -10.10
C ASP A 141 -7.83 2.55 -11.63
N SER A 142 -6.76 2.99 -12.29
CA SER A 142 -6.63 2.98 -13.75
C SER A 142 -5.20 2.72 -14.21
N PHE A 143 -5.08 2.23 -15.44
CA PHE A 143 -3.76 2.02 -16.07
C PHE A 143 -3.01 3.35 -16.23
N GLU A 144 -3.71 4.43 -16.55
CA GLU A 144 -3.11 5.75 -16.80
C GLU A 144 -2.42 6.28 -15.54
N LYS A 145 -3.04 6.11 -14.37
CA LYS A 145 -2.40 6.48 -13.09
C LYS A 145 -1.20 5.59 -12.76
N PHE A 146 -1.31 4.30 -13.03
CA PHE A 146 -0.17 3.38 -12.85
C PHE A 146 1.00 3.74 -13.77
N HIS A 147 0.71 4.03 -15.04
CA HIS A 147 1.69 4.46 -16.02
C HIS A 147 2.37 5.77 -15.63
N GLU A 148 1.60 6.81 -15.32
CA GLU A 148 2.12 8.10 -14.85
C GLU A 148 3.02 7.93 -13.63
N PHE A 149 2.55 7.19 -12.62
CA PHE A 149 3.35 6.91 -11.43
C PHE A 149 4.67 6.20 -11.77
N VAL A 150 4.63 5.13 -12.56
CA VAL A 150 5.82 4.34 -12.91
C VAL A 150 6.84 5.17 -13.69
N THR A 151 6.40 5.96 -14.67
CA THR A 151 7.31 6.78 -15.47
C THR A 151 7.93 7.89 -14.65
N ASP A 152 7.15 8.53 -13.78
CA ASP A 152 7.58 9.70 -13.02
C ASP A 152 8.44 9.30 -11.82
N TYR A 153 7.96 8.35 -11.00
CA TYR A 153 8.65 7.90 -9.78
C TYR A 153 10.02 7.29 -10.09
N TYR A 154 10.09 6.39 -11.08
CA TYR A 154 11.36 5.75 -11.45
C TYR A 154 12.14 6.51 -12.53
N SER A 155 11.59 7.62 -13.05
CA SER A 155 12.19 8.42 -14.12
C SER A 155 12.59 7.58 -15.35
N ILE A 156 11.65 6.76 -15.84
CA ILE A 156 11.86 5.82 -16.96
C ILE A 156 10.83 6.01 -18.08
N THR A 157 11.16 5.52 -19.27
CA THR A 157 10.20 5.27 -20.36
C THR A 157 10.01 3.77 -20.53
N VAL A 158 8.76 3.35 -20.70
CA VAL A 158 8.40 1.93 -20.80
C VAL A 158 7.66 1.62 -22.09
N ASP A 159 7.63 0.34 -22.45
CA ASP A 159 6.69 -0.15 -23.44
C ASP A 159 5.28 -0.26 -22.84
N GLU A 160 4.33 0.51 -23.38
CA GLU A 160 2.98 0.61 -22.82
C GLU A 160 2.22 -0.72 -22.87
N ASP A 161 2.43 -1.56 -23.88
CA ASP A 161 1.72 -2.83 -24.00
C ASP A 161 2.20 -3.82 -22.93
N LEU A 162 3.52 -3.87 -22.69
CA LEU A 162 4.10 -4.66 -21.62
C LEU A 162 3.73 -4.13 -20.24
N LEU A 163 3.72 -2.80 -20.04
CA LEU A 163 3.26 -2.21 -18.78
C LEU A 163 1.78 -2.53 -18.54
N ARG A 164 0.94 -2.45 -19.57
CA ARG A 164 -0.50 -2.77 -19.47
C ARG A 164 -0.71 -4.24 -19.18
N LYS A 165 0.12 -5.13 -19.75
CA LYS A 165 0.12 -6.55 -19.39
C LYS A 165 0.47 -6.72 -17.91
N LEU A 166 1.53 -6.08 -17.43
CA LEU A 166 1.94 -6.13 -16.03
C LEU A 166 0.83 -5.62 -15.09
N TYR A 167 0.24 -4.46 -15.37
CA TYR A 167 -0.85 -3.87 -14.59
C TYR A 167 -2.04 -4.83 -14.43
N ASN A 168 -2.43 -5.53 -15.51
CA ASN A 168 -3.58 -6.43 -15.49
C ASN A 168 -3.28 -7.83 -14.92
N GLN A 169 -2.02 -8.26 -14.92
CA GLN A 169 -1.63 -9.64 -14.58
C GLN A 169 -0.78 -9.74 -13.32
N GLY A 170 -0.22 -8.63 -12.83
CA GLY A 170 0.68 -8.59 -11.68
C GLY A 170 2.05 -9.22 -11.92
N GLN A 171 2.34 -9.65 -13.16
CA GLN A 171 3.59 -10.31 -13.49
C GLN A 171 3.96 -10.15 -14.97
N LEU A 172 5.26 -10.26 -15.25
CA LEU A 172 5.85 -10.43 -16.58
C LEU A 172 6.85 -11.58 -16.52
N SER A 173 7.14 -12.18 -17.68
CA SER A 173 8.32 -13.06 -17.78
C SER A 173 9.62 -12.25 -17.74
N GLU A 174 10.74 -12.90 -17.43
CA GLU A 174 12.06 -12.25 -17.40
C GLU A 174 12.39 -11.53 -18.71
N VAL A 175 12.11 -12.16 -19.85
CA VAL A 175 12.32 -11.57 -21.19
C VAL A 175 11.42 -10.34 -21.42
N GLU A 176 10.17 -10.39 -20.96
CA GLU A 176 9.26 -9.25 -21.09
C GLU A 176 9.66 -8.10 -20.17
N LEU A 177 10.19 -8.40 -18.98
CA LEU A 177 10.68 -7.39 -18.05
C LEU A 177 11.94 -6.69 -18.58
N GLU A 178 12.86 -7.44 -19.19
CA GLU A 178 14.01 -6.88 -19.91
C GLU A 178 13.58 -5.93 -21.04
N GLN A 179 12.51 -6.29 -21.77
CA GLN A 179 11.96 -5.50 -22.88
C GLN A 179 11.10 -4.32 -22.43
N LEU A 180 10.60 -4.35 -21.19
CA LEU A 180 9.70 -3.34 -20.67
C LEU A 180 10.34 -1.96 -20.67
N ILE A 181 11.61 -1.86 -20.26
CA ILE A 181 12.35 -0.61 -20.24
C ILE A 181 13.11 -0.49 -21.56
N ARG A 182 12.73 0.52 -22.35
CA ARG A 182 13.47 0.84 -23.57
C ARG A 182 14.84 1.39 -23.16
N THR A 183 15.88 0.57 -23.26
CA THR A 183 17.25 1.05 -23.17
C THR A 183 17.50 1.95 -24.38
N SER A 184 17.54 3.26 -24.15
CA SER A 184 18.02 4.24 -25.13
C SER A 184 19.52 4.12 -25.34
#